data_AF-A0A559MFF0-F1
#
_entry.id   AF-A0A559MFF0-F1
#
_cell.length_a   1.000
_cell.length_b   1.000
_cell.length_c   1.000
_cell.angle_alpha   90.00
_cell.angle_beta   90.00
_cell.angle_gamma   90.00
#
_symmetry.space_group_name_H-M   'P 1'
#
loop_
_entity.id
_entity.type
_entity.pdbx_description
1 polymer ?
#
loop_
_entity_poly.entity_id
_entity_poly.type
_entity_poly.pdbx_seq_one_letter_code
_entity_poly.pdbx_strand_id
1 'polypeptide(L)'
;MKFLFFSVRFATAFSLGSALNVSDINGPGFLSPYSGKAVSAVQGLVTAKGPSGFWIRSTTPDSNSTSSNSVYVFSSSAGKNLTVGDIITLDATVSEYRSSSAYLYITELTAPKNISLISSGNQVTPLVIGEGTKSPPTEQFSSLDKGDIWGLPNNSSQISAQNSTLQPQLYGLDFWESLSGELVTVQKPTAITKPNAYGDTWVIGSWKTTGLNSRGGLTLTARGPTDSNPEAIMIADPLDGSDNPKGTKVGDSLQDITGVVTQAFGYYAINPLTALNVTGSAQPASPPPATFSSCGNCKGLTVGSYNVENLGPNTTHLPNIAAHIVDYLKTPDLMFLQEIQDNNGATDTGVVDANITLSTLVEAIRVRSNLTYASTAINPVNDQDGGEPGGNIRVAYLYNPAVLQLRNPNPGSSTDANAVLPGPELKYNPGRIDPLNAAWNASRKPLAAAWETLDGKNGFFT
;
A
#
# COMPACT_ATOMS: atom_id res chain seq x y z
N MET A 1 7.94 76.91 -46.23
CA MET A 1 8.05 75.50 -45.81
C MET A 1 8.79 75.42 -44.48
N LYS A 2 8.06 75.16 -43.38
CA LYS A 2 8.65 74.81 -42.08
C LYS A 2 8.49 73.30 -41.92
N PHE A 3 9.60 72.56 -41.80
CA PHE A 3 9.57 71.15 -41.41
C PHE A 3 9.83 71.05 -39.91
N LEU A 4 8.85 70.52 -39.17
CA LEU A 4 9.01 70.07 -37.79
C LEU A 4 9.61 68.65 -37.81
N PHE A 5 10.72 68.44 -37.13
CA PHE A 5 11.20 67.11 -36.77
C PHE A 5 10.62 66.72 -35.41
N PHE A 6 9.80 65.68 -35.37
CA PHE A 6 9.40 65.02 -34.13
C PHE A 6 10.41 63.91 -33.81
N SER A 7 11.12 64.04 -32.69
CA SER A 7 11.90 62.96 -32.09
C SER A 7 10.98 62.15 -31.17
N VAL A 8 10.71 60.89 -31.52
CA VAL A 8 10.04 59.94 -30.64
C VAL A 8 11.12 59.19 -29.86
N ARG A 9 11.23 59.45 -28.56
CA ARG A 9 12.02 58.61 -27.64
C ARG A 9 11.13 57.50 -27.11
N PHE A 10 11.39 56.25 -27.51
CA PHE A 10 10.86 55.08 -26.81
C PHE A 10 11.62 54.92 -25.49
N ALA A 11 10.95 55.18 -24.37
CA ALA A 11 11.42 54.76 -23.06
C ALA A 11 10.95 53.32 -22.84
N THR A 12 11.85 52.36 -22.99
CA THR A 12 11.63 50.98 -22.54
C THR A 12 11.72 50.97 -21.01
N ALA A 13 10.57 50.95 -20.34
CA ALA A 13 10.50 50.64 -18.92
C ALA A 13 10.78 49.14 -18.73
N PHE A 14 12.00 48.81 -18.31
CA PHE A 14 12.28 47.48 -17.74
C PHE A 14 11.58 47.41 -16.38
N SER A 15 10.42 46.75 -16.35
CA SER A 15 9.90 46.19 -15.11
C SER A 15 10.89 45.14 -14.63
N LEU A 16 11.64 45.43 -13.56
CA LEU A 16 12.33 44.43 -12.77
C LEU A 16 11.25 43.55 -12.11
N GLY A 17 10.73 42.58 -12.87
CA GLY A 17 9.90 41.54 -12.29
C GLY A 17 10.74 40.77 -11.27
N SER A 18 10.23 40.60 -10.05
CA SER A 18 10.82 39.68 -9.08
C SER A 18 11.06 38.32 -9.76
N ALA A 19 12.21 37.71 -9.53
CA ALA A 19 12.47 36.35 -10.00
C ALA A 19 11.34 35.44 -9.49
N LEU A 20 10.78 34.62 -10.39
CA LEU A 20 9.68 33.72 -10.05
C LEU A 20 10.18 32.61 -9.14
N ASN A 21 9.56 32.45 -7.97
CA ASN A 21 9.97 31.48 -6.98
C ASN A 21 9.38 30.09 -7.31
N VAL A 22 10.05 29.00 -6.90
CA VAL A 22 9.56 27.64 -7.16
C VAL A 22 8.21 27.38 -6.49
N SER A 23 7.98 27.93 -5.30
CA SER A 23 6.68 27.87 -4.62
C SER A 23 5.54 28.54 -5.39
N ASP A 24 5.82 29.62 -6.13
CA ASP A 24 4.82 30.24 -7.02
C ASP A 24 4.51 29.34 -8.22
N ILE A 25 5.53 28.64 -8.73
CA ILE A 25 5.38 27.67 -9.83
C ILE A 25 4.51 26.51 -9.39
N ASN A 26 4.81 25.88 -8.24
CA ASN A 26 4.00 24.78 -7.72
C ASN A 26 2.60 25.25 -7.31
N GLY A 27 2.52 26.39 -6.63
CA GLY A 27 1.27 26.95 -6.14
C GLY A 27 0.67 26.17 -4.96
N PRO A 28 -0.49 26.62 -4.45
CA PRO A 28 -1.05 26.12 -3.19
C PRO A 28 -2.02 24.94 -3.36
N GLY A 29 -2.01 24.25 -4.49
CA GLY A 29 -2.94 23.16 -4.84
C GLY A 29 -2.22 21.96 -5.43
N PHE A 30 -2.97 21.01 -6.00
CA PHE A 30 -2.44 19.80 -6.65
C PHE A 30 -2.05 20.01 -8.12
N LEU A 31 -2.35 21.18 -8.69
CA LEU A 31 -1.94 21.57 -10.03
C LEU A 31 -1.36 22.97 -10.01
N SER A 32 -0.27 23.14 -10.74
CA SER A 32 0.43 24.41 -10.91
C SER A 32 -0.46 25.49 -11.55
N PRO A 33 -0.48 26.73 -11.01
CA PRO A 33 -1.07 27.88 -11.69
C PRO A 33 -0.28 28.32 -12.94
N TYR A 34 0.90 27.74 -13.15
CA TYR A 34 1.77 27.94 -14.31
C TYR A 34 1.74 26.79 -15.30
N SER A 35 0.92 25.75 -15.10
CA SER A 35 0.82 24.63 -16.04
C SER A 35 0.67 25.09 -17.50
N GLY A 36 1.55 24.59 -18.37
CA GLY A 36 1.63 24.93 -19.79
C GLY A 36 2.30 26.28 -20.11
N LYS A 37 2.70 27.08 -19.12
CA LYS A 37 3.33 28.39 -19.31
C LYS A 37 4.86 28.28 -19.32
N ALA A 38 5.48 29.17 -20.09
CA ALA A 38 6.91 29.40 -20.01
C ALA A 38 7.24 30.24 -18.78
N VAL A 39 8.29 29.85 -18.06
CA VAL A 39 8.87 30.57 -16.92
C VAL A 39 10.33 30.88 -17.23
N SER A 40 10.82 32.00 -16.69
CA SER A 40 12.16 32.50 -16.97
C SER A 40 12.90 32.90 -15.71
N ALA A 41 14.23 32.76 -15.75
CA ALA A 41 15.13 33.10 -14.65
C ALA A 41 14.74 32.45 -13.31
N VAL A 42 14.26 31.19 -13.36
CA VAL A 42 13.99 30.39 -12.16
C VAL A 42 15.33 30.01 -11.55
N GLN A 43 15.60 30.53 -10.36
CA GLN A 43 16.83 30.25 -9.62
C GLN A 43 16.60 29.12 -8.60
N GLY A 44 17.51 28.15 -8.57
CA GLY A 44 17.41 27.06 -7.60
C GLY A 44 18.72 26.35 -7.31
N LEU A 45 18.84 25.83 -6.09
CA LEU A 45 19.88 24.94 -5.60
C LEU A 45 19.57 23.50 -6.01
N VAL A 46 20.47 22.83 -6.73
CA VAL A 46 20.36 21.42 -7.09
C VAL A 46 20.49 20.57 -5.82
N THR A 47 19.39 19.92 -5.41
CA THR A 47 19.31 19.14 -4.17
C THR A 47 19.53 17.65 -4.38
N ALA A 48 19.15 17.13 -5.54
CA ALA A 48 19.30 15.72 -5.91
C ALA A 48 19.32 15.56 -7.43
N LYS A 49 19.79 14.39 -7.88
CA LYS A 49 19.82 14.00 -9.30
C LYS A 49 19.19 12.63 -9.45
N GLY A 50 18.44 12.44 -10.52
CA GLY A 50 17.84 11.16 -10.89
C GLY A 50 18.25 10.76 -12.30
N PRO A 51 17.84 9.57 -12.77
CA PRO A 51 18.23 9.07 -14.09
C PRO A 51 17.73 9.94 -15.26
N SER A 52 16.59 10.63 -15.08
CA SER A 52 15.94 11.40 -16.14
C SER A 52 15.96 12.92 -15.92
N GLY A 53 16.57 13.40 -14.84
CA GLY A 53 16.49 14.80 -14.46
C GLY A 53 17.15 15.09 -13.10
N PHE A 54 16.78 16.21 -12.50
CA PHE A 54 17.32 16.66 -11.22
C PHE A 54 16.31 17.56 -10.51
N TRP A 55 16.45 17.71 -9.20
CA TRP A 55 15.58 18.56 -8.39
C TRP A 55 16.30 19.83 -8.01
N ILE A 56 15.58 20.94 -8.06
CA ILE A 56 16.06 22.22 -7.56
C ILE A 56 15.14 22.71 -6.44
N ARG A 57 15.72 23.35 -5.43
CA ARG A 57 15.02 24.08 -4.38
C ARG A 57 15.28 25.58 -4.52
N SER A 58 14.27 26.42 -4.33
CA SER A 58 14.46 27.87 -4.23
C SER A 58 15.59 28.25 -3.28
N THR A 59 16.41 29.22 -3.67
CA THR A 59 17.47 29.78 -2.81
C THR A 59 16.92 30.71 -1.73
N THR A 60 15.70 31.21 -1.94
CA THR A 60 14.90 31.98 -0.97
C THR A 60 13.57 31.28 -0.75
N PRO A 61 13.57 30.11 -0.08
CA PRO A 61 12.35 29.36 0.16
C PRO A 61 11.42 30.18 1.07
N ASP A 62 10.13 30.19 0.74
CA ASP A 62 9.13 30.82 1.60
C ASP A 62 8.66 29.87 2.70
N SER A 63 7.87 30.39 3.64
CA SER A 63 7.28 29.61 4.74
C SER A 63 5.86 29.12 4.42
N ASN A 64 5.43 29.13 3.16
CA ASN A 64 4.09 28.71 2.79
C ASN A 64 3.98 27.20 2.93
N SER A 65 3.29 26.73 3.96
CA SER A 65 3.13 25.29 4.17
C SER A 65 2.28 24.60 3.12
N THR A 66 1.55 25.33 2.27
CA THR A 66 0.66 24.75 1.24
C THR A 66 1.35 24.56 -0.10
N SER A 67 2.66 24.77 -0.22
CA SER A 67 3.39 24.61 -1.47
C SER A 67 4.83 24.17 -1.22
N SER A 68 5.36 23.36 -2.14
CA SER A 68 6.75 22.94 -2.12
C SER A 68 7.65 24.05 -2.63
N ASN A 69 8.84 24.20 -2.04
CA ASN A 69 9.88 25.10 -2.53
C ASN A 69 10.84 24.39 -3.50
N SER A 70 10.50 23.16 -3.91
CA SER A 70 11.30 22.34 -4.80
C SER A 70 10.49 21.86 -6.00
N VAL A 71 11.16 21.68 -7.14
CA VAL A 71 10.54 21.20 -8.38
C VAL A 71 11.50 20.31 -9.14
N TYR A 72 10.94 19.32 -9.82
CA TYR A 72 11.70 18.44 -10.70
C TYR A 72 11.96 19.10 -12.06
N VAL A 73 13.20 19.02 -12.54
CA VAL A 73 13.59 19.43 -13.89
C VAL A 73 13.79 18.18 -14.73
N PHE A 74 12.84 17.91 -15.62
CA PHE A 74 12.88 16.75 -16.53
C PHE A 74 13.81 17.03 -17.71
N SER A 75 15.10 16.75 -17.50
CA SER A 75 16.12 16.79 -18.55
C SER A 75 17.39 16.08 -18.11
N SER A 76 17.59 14.87 -18.62
CA SER A 76 18.82 14.09 -18.37
C SER A 76 20.06 14.77 -18.95
N SER A 77 19.95 15.48 -20.08
CA SER A 77 21.07 16.19 -20.70
C SER A 77 21.52 17.41 -19.90
N ALA A 78 20.58 18.20 -19.38
CA ALA A 78 20.89 19.34 -18.53
C ALA A 78 21.55 18.90 -17.22
N GLY A 79 21.00 17.84 -16.58
CA GLY A 79 21.53 17.33 -15.32
C GLY A 79 22.93 16.73 -15.40
N LYS A 80 23.41 16.29 -16.58
CA LYS A 80 24.74 15.69 -16.74
C LYS A 80 25.89 16.61 -16.32
N ASN A 81 25.76 17.91 -16.58
CA ASN A 81 26.81 18.90 -16.33
C ASN A 81 26.68 19.60 -14.96
N LEU A 82 25.70 19.19 -14.15
CA LEU A 82 25.42 19.78 -12.84
C LEU A 82 25.82 18.83 -11.71
N THR A 83 26.16 19.41 -10.56
CA THR A 83 26.46 18.70 -9.31
C THR A 83 25.44 19.09 -8.25
N VAL A 84 25.14 18.16 -7.33
CA VAL A 84 24.38 18.49 -6.11
C VAL A 84 25.14 19.59 -5.36
N GLY A 85 24.44 20.64 -4.95
CA GLY A 85 25.05 21.84 -4.36
C GLY A 85 25.31 22.98 -5.35
N ASP A 86 25.06 22.81 -6.65
CA ASP A 86 25.09 23.90 -7.61
C ASP A 86 23.86 24.80 -7.46
N ILE A 87 24.04 26.12 -7.50
CA ILE A 87 22.94 27.08 -7.69
C ILE A 87 22.94 27.48 -9.15
N ILE A 88 21.79 27.29 -9.81
CA ILE A 88 21.61 27.62 -11.21
C ILE A 88 20.46 28.59 -11.41
N THR A 89 20.43 29.24 -12.57
CA THR A 89 19.23 29.87 -13.13
C THR A 89 18.86 29.17 -14.42
N LEU A 90 17.57 29.00 -14.70
CA LEU A 90 17.10 28.45 -15.97
C LEU A 90 15.76 29.05 -16.42
N ASP A 91 15.48 28.92 -17.71
CA ASP A 91 14.13 29.08 -18.27
C ASP A 91 13.58 27.69 -18.61
N ALA A 92 12.27 27.48 -18.47
CA ALA A 92 11.62 26.21 -18.78
C ALA A 92 10.14 26.40 -19.09
N THR A 93 9.46 25.30 -19.44
CA THR A 93 7.99 25.23 -19.50
C THR A 93 7.50 24.38 -18.35
N VAL A 94 6.52 24.87 -17.60
CA VAL A 94 5.89 24.12 -16.51
C VAL A 94 4.91 23.11 -17.10
N SER A 95 4.98 21.87 -16.63
CA SER A 95 4.14 20.75 -17.07
C SER A 95 3.55 20.02 -15.87
N GLU A 96 2.35 19.47 -16.06
CA GLU A 96 1.73 18.54 -15.12
C GLU A 96 1.87 17.13 -15.68
N TYR A 97 2.72 16.31 -15.07
CA TYR A 97 3.04 14.98 -15.56
C TYR A 97 2.38 13.89 -14.72
N ARG A 98 1.92 12.83 -15.40
CA ARG A 98 1.57 11.54 -14.78
C ARG A 98 1.74 10.42 -15.79
N SER A 99 2.19 9.26 -15.33
CA SER A 99 2.40 8.08 -16.18
C SER A 99 1.13 7.28 -16.46
N SER A 100 0.06 7.53 -15.70
CA SER A 100 -1.25 6.89 -15.86
C SER A 100 -2.36 7.90 -15.54
N SER A 101 -3.51 7.78 -16.21
CA SER A 101 -4.70 8.60 -15.93
C SER A 101 -5.30 8.33 -14.54
N ALA A 102 -4.92 7.22 -13.90
CA ALA A 102 -5.32 6.85 -12.54
C ALA A 102 -4.47 7.53 -11.44
N TYR A 103 -3.36 8.17 -11.80
CA TYR A 103 -2.42 8.75 -10.81
C TYR A 103 -2.62 10.26 -10.67
N LEU A 104 -2.13 10.79 -9.54
CA LEU A 104 -1.97 12.22 -9.31
C LEU A 104 -0.87 12.77 -10.22
N TYR A 105 -0.97 14.07 -10.49
CA TYR A 105 0.03 14.79 -11.27
C TYR A 105 1.22 15.15 -10.38
N ILE A 106 2.37 15.35 -11.02
CA ILE A 106 3.51 16.08 -10.47
C ILE A 106 3.74 17.32 -11.33
N THR A 107 3.98 18.46 -10.68
CA THR A 107 4.49 19.65 -11.35
C THR A 107 5.97 19.44 -11.68
N GLU A 108 6.34 19.65 -12.95
CA GLU A 108 7.72 19.56 -13.41
C GLU A 108 8.09 20.68 -14.38
N LEU A 109 9.39 20.97 -14.47
CA LEU A 109 9.97 21.88 -15.46
C LEU A 109 10.53 21.06 -16.64
N THR A 110 10.03 21.34 -17.83
CA THR A 110 10.41 20.67 -19.08
C THR A 110 11.08 21.64 -20.05
N ALA A 111 11.79 21.08 -21.03
CA ALA A 111 12.52 21.83 -22.05
C ALA A 111 13.40 22.97 -21.48
N PRO A 112 14.26 22.70 -20.48
CA PRO A 112 15.05 23.73 -19.85
C PRO A 112 16.05 24.34 -20.84
N LYS A 113 16.24 25.65 -20.77
CA LYS A 113 17.15 26.43 -21.61
C LYS A 113 17.77 27.58 -20.81
N ASN A 114 18.76 28.25 -21.38
CA ASN A 114 19.47 29.36 -20.74
C ASN A 114 20.00 29.01 -19.34
N ILE A 115 20.41 27.75 -19.14
CA ILE A 115 20.93 27.28 -17.86
C ILE A 115 22.27 27.97 -17.60
N SER A 116 22.37 28.67 -16.48
CA SER A 116 23.58 29.34 -16.02
C SER A 116 23.94 28.90 -14.61
N LEU A 117 25.20 28.55 -14.39
CA LEU A 117 25.74 28.24 -13.07
C LEU A 117 26.08 29.55 -12.34
N ILE A 118 25.49 29.74 -11.17
CA ILE A 118 25.71 30.93 -10.32
C ILE A 118 26.80 30.65 -9.29
N SER A 119 26.73 29.52 -8.60
CA SER A 119 27.74 29.06 -7.63
C SER A 119 27.71 27.54 -7.48
N SER A 120 28.77 26.97 -6.91
CA SER A 120 28.91 25.53 -6.67
C SER A 120 29.39 25.26 -5.24
N GLY A 121 29.25 24.02 -4.77
CA GLY A 121 29.67 23.59 -3.44
C GLY A 121 28.83 24.15 -2.29
N ASN A 122 27.59 24.58 -2.58
CA ASN A 122 26.68 25.08 -1.56
C ASN A 122 26.15 23.91 -0.71
N GLN A 123 25.88 24.18 0.57
CA GLN A 123 25.35 23.17 1.48
C GLN A 123 23.91 22.79 1.08
N VAL A 124 23.66 21.49 0.93
CA VAL A 124 22.33 20.93 0.74
C VAL A 124 21.86 20.35 2.06
N THR A 125 20.81 20.92 2.64
CA THR A 125 20.24 20.47 3.92
C THR A 125 18.85 19.88 3.67
N PRO A 126 18.62 18.58 3.97
CA PRO A 126 17.28 17.99 3.85
C PRO A 126 16.34 18.52 4.95
N LEU A 127 15.04 18.52 4.66
CA LEU A 127 14.02 18.83 5.67
C LEU A 127 13.70 17.56 6.47
N VAL A 128 13.92 17.58 7.79
CA VAL A 128 13.55 16.45 8.65
C VAL A 128 12.03 16.43 8.82
N ILE A 129 11.36 15.34 8.43
CA ILE A 129 9.91 15.25 8.52
C ILE A 129 9.46 15.25 9.99
N GLY A 130 8.53 16.13 10.35
CA GLY A 130 8.03 16.28 11.72
C GLY A 130 8.88 17.17 12.64
N GLU A 131 10.06 17.62 12.21
CA GLU A 131 10.89 18.61 12.91
C GLU A 131 11.12 19.85 12.04
N GLY A 132 11.77 19.67 10.89
CA GLY A 132 11.95 20.68 9.84
C GLY A 132 10.71 20.88 8.96
N THR A 133 9.70 20.03 9.12
CA THR A 133 8.36 20.16 8.54
C THR A 133 7.29 19.99 9.63
N LYS A 134 6.01 20.13 9.27
CA LYS A 134 4.92 19.64 10.13
C LYS A 134 4.95 18.12 10.22
N SER A 135 4.35 17.55 11.26
CA SER A 135 4.10 16.11 11.27
C SER A 135 3.02 15.76 10.24
N PRO A 136 3.13 14.60 9.56
CA PRO A 136 2.05 14.12 8.70
C PRO A 136 0.75 13.97 9.51
N PRO A 137 -0.41 14.34 8.96
CA PRO A 137 -1.70 13.96 9.51
C PRO A 137 -1.83 12.44 9.55
N THR A 138 -2.56 11.91 10.54
CA THR A 138 -2.55 10.47 10.85
C THR A 138 -3.87 9.75 10.53
N GLU A 139 -4.93 10.46 10.14
CA GLU A 139 -6.25 9.83 9.95
C GLU A 139 -6.78 9.99 8.52
N GLN A 140 -6.99 11.23 8.07
CA GLN A 140 -7.70 11.53 6.81
C GLN A 140 -6.74 11.79 5.65
N PHE A 141 -7.05 11.24 4.46
CA PHE A 141 -6.26 11.45 3.24
C PHE A 141 -6.56 12.78 2.56
N SER A 142 -7.83 13.18 2.45
CA SER A 142 -8.25 14.44 1.84
C SER A 142 -9.56 14.97 2.43
N SER A 143 -9.83 16.26 2.22
CA SER A 143 -11.12 16.88 2.54
C SER A 143 -12.29 16.27 1.77
N LEU A 144 -12.01 15.65 0.61
CA LEU A 144 -13.04 15.11 -0.26
C LEU A 144 -13.59 13.80 0.27
N ASP A 145 -12.85 13.07 1.10
CA ASP A 145 -13.22 11.77 1.66
C ASP A 145 -14.36 11.86 2.68
N LYS A 146 -14.69 13.07 3.17
CA LYS A 146 -15.72 13.31 4.20
C LYS A 146 -15.57 12.42 5.44
N GLY A 147 -14.32 12.07 5.75
CA GLY A 147 -13.95 11.21 6.86
C GLY A 147 -14.05 9.72 6.59
N ASP A 148 -14.43 9.26 5.39
CA ASP A 148 -14.40 7.83 5.05
C ASP A 148 -14.00 7.60 3.59
N ILE A 149 -12.77 7.12 3.38
CA ILE A 149 -12.24 6.80 2.05
C ILE A 149 -13.05 5.71 1.33
N TRP A 150 -13.78 4.87 2.06
CA TRP A 150 -14.63 3.82 1.47
C TRP A 150 -16.06 4.29 1.19
N GLY A 151 -16.45 5.45 1.71
CA GLY A 151 -17.79 6.01 1.61
C GLY A 151 -18.12 6.65 0.26
N LEU A 152 -17.13 6.77 -0.64
CA LEU A 152 -17.27 7.51 -1.91
C LEU A 152 -17.15 6.56 -3.12
N PRO A 153 -18.27 6.16 -3.74
CA PRO A 153 -18.22 5.30 -4.90
C PRO A 153 -17.79 6.07 -6.16
N ASN A 154 -17.28 5.31 -7.14
CA ASN A 154 -17.21 5.69 -8.56
C ASN A 154 -16.47 7.00 -8.88
N ASN A 155 -15.31 7.25 -8.26
CA ASN A 155 -14.45 8.39 -8.60
C ASN A 155 -15.17 9.75 -8.45
N SER A 156 -16.11 9.82 -7.50
CA SER A 156 -16.90 11.01 -7.21
C SER A 156 -16.10 12.11 -6.49
N SER A 157 -14.94 11.76 -5.94
CA SER A 157 -13.94 12.68 -5.38
C SER A 157 -12.65 12.65 -6.22
N GLN A 158 -12.48 13.64 -7.10
CA GLN A 158 -11.25 13.79 -7.89
C GLN A 158 -10.46 15.02 -7.42
N ILE A 159 -9.39 14.76 -6.66
CA ILE A 159 -8.55 15.82 -6.06
C ILE A 159 -8.00 16.79 -7.11
N SER A 160 -7.42 16.30 -8.20
CA SER A 160 -6.87 17.18 -9.25
C SER A 160 -7.95 17.95 -10.02
N ALA A 161 -9.18 17.43 -10.13
CA ALA A 161 -10.29 18.14 -10.78
C ALA A 161 -10.82 19.28 -9.89
N GLN A 162 -10.89 19.04 -8.58
CA GLN A 162 -11.31 20.03 -7.61
C GLN A 162 -10.21 21.08 -7.34
N ASN A 163 -8.94 20.64 -7.34
CA ASN A 163 -7.74 21.46 -7.13
C ASN A 163 -7.86 22.51 -6.02
N SER A 164 -8.42 22.11 -4.88
CA SER A 164 -8.58 23.01 -3.73
C SER A 164 -7.24 23.33 -3.09
N THR A 165 -7.19 24.47 -2.40
CA THR A 165 -6.02 24.84 -1.60
C THR A 165 -5.71 23.74 -0.59
N LEU A 166 -4.44 23.31 -0.55
CA LEU A 166 -3.97 22.27 0.35
C LEU A 166 -4.22 22.66 1.81
N GLN A 167 -4.56 21.68 2.63
CA GLN A 167 -4.63 21.78 4.09
C GLN A 167 -3.69 20.71 4.73
N PRO A 168 -2.36 20.89 4.64
CA PRO A 168 -1.35 19.89 5.04
C PRO A 168 -1.34 19.50 6.52
N GLN A 169 -2.01 20.29 7.37
CA GLN A 169 -2.14 19.98 8.79
C GLN A 169 -3.32 19.04 9.08
N LEU A 170 -4.23 18.88 8.13
CA LEU A 170 -5.47 18.12 8.29
C LEU A 170 -5.48 16.84 7.46
N TYR A 171 -4.87 16.87 6.26
CA TYR A 171 -4.97 15.78 5.30
C TYR A 171 -3.62 15.28 4.80
N GLY A 172 -3.49 13.95 4.72
CA GLY A 172 -2.28 13.26 4.31
C GLY A 172 -1.83 13.56 2.88
N LEU A 173 -2.74 13.53 1.90
CA LEU A 173 -2.39 13.79 0.51
C LEU A 173 -1.92 15.23 0.34
N ASP A 174 -2.60 16.17 0.99
CA ASP A 174 -2.22 17.58 1.02
C ASP A 174 -0.85 17.78 1.66
N PHE A 175 -0.54 17.03 2.72
CA PHE A 175 0.78 17.04 3.35
C PHE A 175 1.89 16.59 2.41
N TRP A 176 1.73 15.43 1.78
CA TRP A 176 2.75 14.91 0.86
C TRP A 176 2.86 15.75 -0.41
N GLU A 177 1.77 16.30 -0.92
CA GLU A 177 1.78 17.25 -2.05
C GLU A 177 2.57 18.52 -1.70
N SER A 178 2.39 19.06 -0.49
CA SER A 178 3.15 20.25 -0.04
C SER A 178 4.65 20.03 0.04
N LEU A 179 5.11 18.78 0.01
CA LEU A 179 6.52 18.40 0.00
C LEU A 179 6.97 17.85 -1.36
N SER A 180 6.13 17.85 -2.40
CA SER A 180 6.47 17.26 -3.71
C SER A 180 7.76 17.87 -4.27
N GLY A 181 8.75 17.02 -4.57
CA GLY A 181 10.09 17.42 -5.04
C GLY A 181 11.08 17.84 -3.94
N GLU A 182 10.67 17.97 -2.68
CA GLU A 182 11.57 18.33 -1.58
C GLU A 182 12.53 17.19 -1.22
N LEU A 183 13.79 17.56 -0.94
CA LEU A 183 14.74 16.67 -0.29
C LEU A 183 14.44 16.63 1.22
N VAL A 184 14.06 15.46 1.71
CA VAL A 184 13.61 15.21 3.08
C VAL A 184 14.41 14.11 3.77
N THR A 185 14.35 14.07 5.10
CA THR A 185 14.85 12.96 5.92
C THR A 185 13.74 12.39 6.80
N VAL A 186 13.53 11.07 6.70
CA VAL A 186 12.76 10.27 7.64
C VAL A 186 13.71 9.76 8.71
N GLN A 187 13.56 10.26 9.94
CA GLN A 187 14.37 9.82 11.08
C GLN A 187 13.81 8.57 11.74
N LYS A 188 14.71 7.68 12.15
CA LYS A 188 14.43 6.40 12.83
C LYS A 188 13.26 5.63 12.19
N PRO A 189 13.30 5.38 10.87
CA PRO A 189 12.18 4.74 10.21
C PRO A 189 11.91 3.33 10.73
N THR A 190 10.63 2.98 10.79
CA THR A 190 10.14 1.61 11.03
C THR A 190 9.43 1.11 9.79
N ALA A 191 9.81 -0.06 9.28
CA ALA A 191 9.11 -0.71 8.18
C ALA A 191 7.76 -1.26 8.66
N ILE A 192 6.67 -0.91 7.98
CA ILE A 192 5.31 -1.31 8.36
C ILE A 192 4.70 -2.36 7.44
N THR A 193 5.37 -2.66 6.31
CA THR A 193 5.00 -3.74 5.38
C THR A 193 6.21 -4.57 5.00
N LYS A 194 5.97 -5.74 4.39
CA LYS A 194 7.00 -6.44 3.60
C LYS A 194 7.27 -5.63 2.32
N PRO A 195 8.49 -5.65 1.76
CA PRO A 195 8.77 -5.04 0.47
C PRO A 195 8.01 -5.73 -0.66
N ASN A 196 7.65 -4.98 -1.70
CA ASN A 196 7.17 -5.59 -2.94
C ASN A 196 8.32 -6.26 -3.73
N ALA A 197 8.04 -6.76 -4.94
CA ALA A 197 9.07 -7.44 -5.75
C ALA A 197 10.25 -6.54 -6.16
N TYR A 198 10.06 -5.22 -6.16
CA TYR A 198 11.03 -4.19 -6.50
C TYR A 198 11.81 -3.69 -5.28
N GLY A 199 11.41 -4.06 -4.06
CA GLY A 199 12.04 -3.58 -2.82
C GLY A 199 11.34 -2.37 -2.21
N ASP A 200 10.25 -1.88 -2.83
CA ASP A 200 9.51 -0.74 -2.29
C ASP A 200 8.93 -1.10 -0.92
N THR A 201 9.22 -0.27 0.07
CA THR A 201 8.92 -0.54 1.48
C THR A 201 8.15 0.62 2.08
N TRP A 202 7.00 0.35 2.69
CA TRP A 202 6.28 1.38 3.44
C TRP A 202 6.89 1.55 4.83
N VAL A 203 7.09 2.81 5.22
CA VAL A 203 7.69 3.18 6.50
C VAL A 203 6.90 4.27 7.21
N ILE A 204 7.13 4.36 8.52
CA ILE A 204 6.83 5.53 9.34
C ILE A 204 8.13 6.04 9.97
N GLY A 205 8.26 7.34 10.18
CA GLY A 205 9.38 7.91 10.94
C GLY A 205 9.05 8.10 12.43
N SER A 206 9.84 8.96 13.09
CA SER A 206 9.68 9.29 14.51
C SER A 206 8.51 10.24 14.83
N TRP A 207 7.66 10.56 13.86
CA TRP A 207 6.44 11.35 14.09
C TRP A 207 5.37 10.52 14.80
N LYS A 208 4.33 11.20 15.29
CA LYS A 208 3.18 10.55 15.89
C LYS A 208 2.41 9.75 14.83
N THR A 209 1.94 8.57 15.18
CA THR A 209 1.10 7.72 14.34
C THR A 209 -0.17 7.33 15.08
N THR A 210 -1.22 6.99 14.33
CA THR A 210 -2.41 6.32 14.84
C THR A 210 -2.48 4.91 14.27
N GLY A 211 -3.15 3.99 15.00
CA GLY A 211 -3.25 2.60 14.55
C GLY A 211 -1.98 1.73 14.73
N LEU A 212 -0.89 2.22 15.32
CA LEU A 212 0.30 1.39 15.58
C LEU A 212 -0.05 0.16 16.43
N ASN A 213 0.16 -1.03 15.88
CA ASN A 213 -0.15 -2.29 16.54
C ASN A 213 1.10 -2.99 17.11
N SER A 214 0.88 -3.97 17.98
CA SER A 214 1.96 -4.70 18.66
C SER A 214 2.82 -5.56 17.72
N ARG A 215 2.47 -5.68 16.44
CA ARG A 215 3.27 -6.38 15.42
C ARG A 215 4.14 -5.41 14.61
N GLY A 216 4.16 -4.11 14.96
CA GLY A 216 4.99 -3.09 14.32
C GLY A 216 4.40 -2.50 13.03
N GLY A 217 3.17 -2.85 12.67
CA GLY A 217 2.46 -2.26 11.54
C GLY A 217 1.46 -1.19 11.98
N LEU A 218 0.86 -0.49 11.02
CA LEU A 218 -0.29 0.37 11.26
C LEU A 218 -1.58 -0.38 10.88
N THR A 219 -2.59 -0.29 11.75
CA THR A 219 -3.90 -0.89 11.57
C THR A 219 -4.88 0.18 11.12
N LEU A 220 -5.53 -0.05 9.99
CA LEU A 220 -6.67 0.75 9.54
C LEU A 220 -7.81 0.64 10.57
N THR A 221 -8.42 1.75 10.95
CA THR A 221 -9.54 1.74 11.90
C THR A 221 -10.72 2.56 11.41
N ALA A 222 -11.93 2.07 11.68
CA ALA A 222 -13.19 2.76 11.39
C ALA A 222 -13.82 3.36 12.67
N ARG A 223 -13.00 3.74 13.66
CA ARG A 223 -13.49 4.31 14.93
C ARG A 223 -13.59 5.84 14.82
N GLY A 224 -14.69 6.33 14.23
CA GLY A 224 -14.84 7.75 13.90
C GLY A 224 -14.63 7.96 12.40
N PRO A 225 -13.96 9.05 11.96
CA PRO A 225 -13.39 9.06 10.63
C PRO A 225 -12.51 7.82 10.42
N THR A 226 -12.58 7.22 9.24
CA THR A 226 -11.74 6.09 8.84
C THR A 226 -10.28 6.52 8.85
N ASP A 227 -9.53 6.07 9.85
CA ASP A 227 -8.08 6.18 9.87
C ASP A 227 -7.51 5.21 8.83
N SER A 228 -6.99 5.82 7.77
CA SER A 228 -6.43 5.11 6.62
C SER A 228 -4.89 5.16 6.56
N ASN A 229 -4.28 5.57 7.66
CA ASN A 229 -2.85 5.66 7.91
C ASN A 229 -2.07 6.55 6.90
N PRO A 230 -2.54 7.79 6.60
CA PRO A 230 -1.87 8.72 5.68
C PRO A 230 -0.44 9.12 6.08
N GLU A 231 -0.04 8.89 7.32
CA GLU A 231 1.29 9.18 7.85
C GLU A 231 2.36 8.17 7.42
N ALA A 232 1.97 7.07 6.78
CA ALA A 232 2.88 6.13 6.16
C ALA A 232 3.34 6.63 4.78
N ILE A 233 4.60 6.34 4.43
CA ILE A 233 5.17 6.73 3.13
C ILE A 233 5.91 5.56 2.50
N MET A 234 5.75 5.38 1.19
CA MET A 234 6.48 4.38 0.43
C MET A 234 7.90 4.87 0.16
N ILE A 235 8.89 4.03 0.41
CA ILE A 235 10.26 4.24 -0.05
C ILE A 235 10.45 3.44 -1.32
N ALA A 236 10.72 4.13 -2.42
CA ALA A 236 10.87 3.57 -3.77
C ALA A 236 12.36 3.39 -4.14
N ASP A 237 12.65 3.33 -5.45
CA ASP A 237 13.99 3.09 -5.98
C ASP A 237 15.04 4.14 -5.54
N PRO A 238 16.24 3.71 -5.09
CA PRO A 238 17.36 4.60 -4.80
C PRO A 238 17.88 5.38 -6.01
N LEU A 239 18.17 6.66 -5.80
CA LEU A 239 18.64 7.57 -6.86
C LEU A 239 20.09 7.30 -7.30
N ASP A 240 20.89 6.64 -6.47
CA ASP A 240 22.25 6.21 -6.82
C ASP A 240 22.31 4.91 -7.65
N GLY A 241 21.15 4.29 -7.91
CA GLY A 241 21.03 3.04 -8.65
C GLY A 241 21.38 1.78 -7.84
N SER A 242 21.52 1.90 -6.52
CA SER A 242 21.56 0.74 -5.63
C SER A 242 20.17 0.09 -5.47
N ASP A 243 20.12 -1.14 -4.97
CA ASP A 243 18.88 -1.88 -4.77
C ASP A 243 18.45 -1.90 -3.30
N ASN A 244 17.17 -1.65 -3.04
CA ASN A 244 16.61 -1.83 -1.70
C ASN A 244 16.61 -3.32 -1.28
N PRO A 245 16.77 -3.61 0.03
CA PRO A 245 16.74 -4.96 0.55
C PRO A 245 15.35 -5.59 0.40
N LYS A 246 15.30 -6.84 -0.07
CA LYS A 246 14.05 -7.62 -0.22
C LYS A 246 13.66 -8.40 1.04
N GLY A 247 14.50 -8.38 2.06
CA GLY A 247 14.35 -9.14 3.30
C GLY A 247 13.73 -8.38 4.47
N THR A 248 13.38 -7.11 4.29
CA THR A 248 12.76 -6.26 5.33
C THR A 248 11.44 -6.85 5.81
N LYS A 249 11.21 -6.77 7.11
CA LYS A 249 10.03 -7.31 7.80
C LYS A 249 9.24 -6.18 8.44
N VAL A 250 7.96 -6.42 8.66
CA VAL A 250 7.12 -5.54 9.47
C VAL A 250 7.74 -5.42 10.87
N GLY A 251 7.93 -4.18 11.33
CA GLY A 251 8.56 -3.82 12.60
C GLY A 251 10.08 -3.70 12.55
N ASP A 252 10.74 -3.91 11.40
CA ASP A 252 12.18 -3.68 11.29
C ASP A 252 12.51 -2.19 11.49
N SER A 253 13.57 -1.93 12.26
CA SER A 253 14.17 -0.60 12.40
C SER A 253 15.13 -0.37 11.24
N LEU A 254 15.04 0.82 10.64
CA LEU A 254 15.86 1.24 9.50
C LEU A 254 16.77 2.40 9.93
N GLN A 255 17.90 2.56 9.24
CA GLN A 255 18.72 3.78 9.34
C GLN A 255 17.93 4.96 8.76
N ASP A 256 18.20 6.19 9.22
CA ASP A 256 17.61 7.41 8.68
C ASP A 256 17.66 7.44 7.14
N ILE A 257 16.51 7.73 6.53
CA ILE A 257 16.34 7.71 5.08
C ILE A 257 16.29 9.14 4.60
N THR A 258 17.26 9.54 3.78
CA THR A 258 17.22 10.83 3.08
C THR A 258 16.90 10.61 1.61
N GLY A 259 15.97 11.38 1.06
CA GLY A 259 15.49 11.19 -0.30
C GLY A 259 14.58 12.31 -0.76
N VAL A 260 14.08 12.19 -2.00
CA VAL A 260 13.19 13.18 -2.60
C VAL A 260 11.76 12.68 -2.59
N VAL A 261 10.83 13.50 -2.10
CA VAL A 261 9.40 13.21 -2.19
C VAL A 261 8.93 13.33 -3.64
N THR A 262 8.20 12.36 -4.13
CA THR A 262 7.67 12.30 -5.49
C THR A 262 6.39 11.47 -5.54
N GLN A 263 5.92 11.13 -6.73
CA GLN A 263 4.88 10.14 -6.99
C GLN A 263 5.47 8.90 -7.66
N ALA A 264 5.09 7.71 -7.18
CA ALA A 264 5.41 6.43 -7.79
C ALA A 264 4.21 5.50 -7.72
N PHE A 265 3.79 4.98 -8.88
CA PHE A 265 2.69 4.00 -9.01
C PHE A 265 1.36 4.41 -8.34
N GLY A 266 1.05 5.70 -8.32
CA GLY A 266 -0.19 6.23 -7.73
C GLY A 266 -0.11 6.56 -6.25
N TYR A 267 1.07 6.49 -5.65
CA TYR A 267 1.32 6.85 -4.25
C TYR A 267 2.38 7.95 -4.18
N TYR A 268 2.24 8.85 -3.21
CA TYR A 268 3.41 9.61 -2.79
C TYR A 268 4.47 8.64 -2.28
N ALA A 269 5.71 8.92 -2.64
CA ALA A 269 6.85 8.09 -2.31
C ALA A 269 8.08 8.96 -2.06
N ILE A 270 9.10 8.36 -1.46
CA ILE A 270 10.43 8.94 -1.37
C ILE A 270 11.36 8.08 -2.23
N ASN A 271 12.03 8.68 -3.21
CA ASN A 271 13.20 8.06 -3.82
C ASN A 271 14.41 8.35 -2.90
N PRO A 272 14.93 7.35 -2.17
CA PRO A 272 16.03 7.58 -1.25
C PRO A 272 17.30 7.88 -2.04
N LEU A 273 18.25 8.60 -1.45
CA LEU A 273 19.55 8.87 -2.08
C LEU A 273 20.36 7.59 -2.27
N THR A 274 20.22 6.64 -1.34
CA THR A 274 20.91 5.34 -1.30
C THR A 274 19.95 4.25 -0.82
N ALA A 275 20.27 2.98 -1.06
CA ALA A 275 19.49 1.85 -0.57
C ALA A 275 19.24 1.88 0.94
N LEU A 276 18.09 1.34 1.35
CA LEU A 276 17.73 1.17 2.75
C LEU A 276 18.71 0.26 3.50
N ASN A 277 18.93 0.58 4.78
CA ASN A 277 19.75 -0.23 5.68
C ASN A 277 18.96 -0.65 6.91
N VAL A 278 18.79 -1.95 7.12
CA VAL A 278 18.11 -2.52 8.29
C VAL A 278 19.05 -2.54 9.48
N THR A 279 18.67 -1.85 10.56
CA THR A 279 19.48 -1.71 11.78
C THR A 279 18.98 -2.59 12.93
N GLY A 280 17.75 -3.11 12.85
CA GLY A 280 17.20 -4.02 13.85
C GLY A 280 15.96 -4.75 13.38
N SER A 281 15.74 -5.94 13.93
CA SER A 281 14.56 -6.77 13.70
C SER A 281 14.04 -7.33 15.02
N ALA A 282 12.72 -7.56 15.10
CA ALA A 282 12.10 -8.19 16.25
C ALA A 282 12.69 -9.59 16.54
N GLN A 283 12.87 -9.91 17.82
CA GLN A 283 13.36 -11.20 18.30
C GLN A 283 12.40 -11.79 19.34
N PRO A 284 12.10 -13.10 19.30
CA PRO A 284 12.52 -14.07 18.27
C PRO A 284 11.87 -13.77 16.90
N ALA A 285 12.49 -14.26 15.82
CA ALA A 285 12.03 -13.99 14.45
C ALA A 285 10.60 -14.50 14.16
N SER A 286 10.15 -15.53 14.88
CA SER A 286 8.80 -16.08 14.79
C SER A 286 8.03 -15.80 16.07
N PRO A 287 6.71 -15.50 16.00
CA PRO A 287 5.90 -15.33 17.20
C PRO A 287 5.84 -16.64 17.99
N PRO A 288 5.64 -16.59 19.31
CA PRO A 288 5.45 -17.80 20.10
C PRO A 288 4.17 -18.54 19.65
N PRO A 289 4.10 -19.87 19.85
CA PRO A 289 2.87 -20.63 19.71
C PRO A 289 1.71 -20.08 20.54
N ALA A 290 0.48 -20.45 20.17
CA ALA A 290 -0.70 -20.20 20.97
C ALA A 290 -0.51 -20.74 22.40
N THR A 291 -0.96 -19.95 23.38
CA THR A 291 -0.83 -20.25 24.81
C THR A 291 -2.02 -21.02 25.37
N PHE A 292 -3.00 -21.33 24.53
CA PHE A 292 -4.20 -22.08 24.85
C PHE A 292 -4.40 -23.20 23.85
N SER A 293 -5.11 -24.23 24.27
CA SER A 293 -5.52 -25.36 23.44
C SER A 293 -6.92 -25.81 23.85
N SER A 294 -7.58 -26.55 22.98
CA SER A 294 -8.82 -27.22 23.36
C SER A 294 -8.58 -28.14 24.56
N CYS A 295 -9.51 -28.11 25.50
CA CYS A 295 -9.57 -29.10 26.58
C CYS A 295 -10.53 -30.25 26.25
N GLY A 296 -11.12 -30.28 25.05
CA GLY A 296 -12.05 -31.32 24.59
C GLY A 296 -13.33 -31.43 25.43
N ASN A 297 -13.71 -30.38 26.17
CA ASN A 297 -14.91 -30.36 27.00
C ASN A 297 -15.87 -29.24 26.53
N CYS A 298 -17.14 -29.31 26.94
CA CYS A 298 -18.19 -28.38 26.49
C CYS A 298 -18.04 -26.92 26.98
N LYS A 299 -16.93 -26.51 27.61
CA LYS A 299 -16.76 -25.13 28.10
C LYS A 299 -16.20 -24.17 27.07
N GLY A 300 -15.62 -24.66 25.97
CA GLY A 300 -15.09 -23.82 24.90
C GLY A 300 -14.54 -24.62 23.74
N LEU A 301 -14.52 -23.99 22.56
CA LEU A 301 -13.95 -24.51 21.33
C LEU A 301 -12.81 -23.61 20.88
N THR A 302 -11.80 -24.21 20.26
CA THR A 302 -10.70 -23.51 19.61
C THR A 302 -10.93 -23.46 18.11
N VAL A 303 -10.76 -22.27 17.53
CA VAL A 303 -10.95 -22.03 16.11
C VAL A 303 -9.68 -21.42 15.52
N GLY A 304 -9.18 -22.01 14.44
CA GLY A 304 -8.10 -21.45 13.64
C GLY A 304 -8.59 -21.03 12.25
N SER A 305 -8.00 -19.98 11.69
CA SER A 305 -8.16 -19.60 10.28
C SER A 305 -6.79 -19.53 9.64
N TYR A 306 -6.62 -20.17 8.50
CA TYR A 306 -5.30 -20.27 7.86
C TYR A 306 -5.41 -20.32 6.33
N ASN A 307 -4.84 -19.32 5.66
CA ASN A 307 -4.53 -19.40 4.24
C ASN A 307 -3.28 -20.27 4.05
N VAL A 308 -3.43 -21.39 3.33
CA VAL A 308 -2.39 -22.40 3.14
C VAL A 308 -1.62 -22.26 1.82
N GLU A 309 -1.78 -21.14 1.12
CA GLU A 309 -1.03 -20.76 -0.09
C GLU A 309 -1.06 -21.84 -1.18
N ASN A 310 -2.13 -21.84 -1.98
CA ASN A 310 -2.30 -22.72 -3.14
C ASN A 310 -2.01 -24.22 -2.86
N LEU A 311 -2.52 -24.75 -1.75
CA LEU A 311 -2.21 -26.10 -1.30
C LEU A 311 -2.85 -27.18 -2.20
N GLY A 312 -2.00 -27.97 -2.87
CA GLY A 312 -2.35 -29.23 -3.53
C GLY A 312 -1.68 -30.43 -2.83
N PRO A 313 -1.88 -31.68 -3.31
CA PRO A 313 -1.42 -32.86 -2.60
C PRO A 313 0.10 -33.05 -2.63
N ASN A 314 0.78 -32.51 -3.65
CA ASN A 314 2.23 -32.62 -3.82
C ASN A 314 2.99 -31.32 -3.50
N THR A 315 2.31 -30.36 -2.88
CA THR A 315 2.89 -29.06 -2.53
C THR A 315 4.00 -29.23 -1.49
N THR A 316 5.18 -28.67 -1.75
CA THR A 316 6.40 -28.90 -0.94
C THR A 316 6.30 -28.32 0.47
N HIS A 317 5.49 -27.29 0.70
CA HIS A 317 5.28 -26.70 2.02
C HIS A 317 4.15 -27.33 2.85
N LEU A 318 3.46 -28.37 2.35
CA LEU A 318 2.41 -29.09 3.11
C LEU A 318 2.90 -29.57 4.50
N PRO A 319 4.09 -30.16 4.65
CA PRO A 319 4.59 -30.56 5.97
C PRO A 319 4.75 -29.38 6.95
N ASN A 320 5.09 -28.19 6.44
CA ASN A 320 5.20 -26.97 7.26
C ASN A 320 3.83 -26.48 7.71
N ILE A 321 2.80 -26.57 6.86
CA ILE A 321 1.41 -26.26 7.23
C ILE A 321 0.94 -27.17 8.35
N ALA A 322 1.15 -28.48 8.23
CA ALA A 322 0.84 -29.44 9.28
C ALA A 322 1.60 -29.08 10.58
N ALA A 323 2.85 -28.64 10.45
CA ALA A 323 3.64 -28.16 11.59
C ALA A 323 3.05 -26.92 12.26
N HIS A 324 2.61 -25.93 11.49
CA HIS A 324 1.98 -24.74 12.05
C HIS A 324 0.68 -25.08 12.77
N ILE A 325 -0.17 -25.93 12.20
CA ILE A 325 -1.43 -26.34 12.83
C ILE A 325 -1.20 -27.06 14.17
N VAL A 326 -0.20 -27.95 14.22
CA VAL A 326 0.08 -28.72 15.44
C VAL A 326 0.89 -27.92 16.46
N ASP A 327 2.02 -27.36 16.04
CA ASP A 327 3.03 -26.82 16.95
C ASP A 327 2.73 -25.38 17.36
N TYR A 328 2.16 -24.58 16.45
CA TYR A 328 1.86 -23.16 16.67
C TYR A 328 0.40 -22.92 17.04
N LEU A 329 -0.55 -23.50 16.30
CA LEU A 329 -1.99 -23.32 16.56
C LEU A 329 -2.55 -24.29 17.60
N LYS A 330 -1.76 -25.29 18.03
CA LYS A 330 -2.13 -26.28 19.05
C LYS A 330 -3.39 -27.07 18.71
N THR A 331 -3.49 -27.51 17.45
CA THR A 331 -4.57 -28.37 16.92
C THR A 331 -5.98 -27.86 17.27
N PRO A 332 -6.44 -26.74 16.70
CA PRO A 332 -7.77 -26.19 16.98
C PRO A 332 -8.90 -27.18 16.68
N ASP A 333 -9.99 -27.17 17.43
CA ASP A 333 -11.14 -28.06 17.19
C ASP A 333 -11.76 -27.85 15.80
N LEU A 334 -11.75 -26.61 15.32
CA LEU A 334 -12.21 -26.23 13.99
C LEU A 334 -11.13 -25.38 13.30
N MET A 335 -10.81 -25.72 12.05
CA MET A 335 -9.93 -24.96 11.18
C MET A 335 -10.71 -24.51 9.95
N PHE A 336 -10.71 -23.21 9.68
CA PHE A 336 -11.12 -22.65 8.39
C PHE A 336 -9.89 -22.47 7.51
N LEU A 337 -9.83 -23.20 6.39
CA LEU A 337 -8.72 -23.18 5.46
C LEU A 337 -9.10 -22.39 4.20
N GLN A 338 -8.20 -21.53 3.75
CA GLN A 338 -8.28 -20.86 2.46
C GLN A 338 -7.17 -21.37 1.54
N GLU A 339 -7.42 -21.33 0.24
CA GLU A 339 -6.48 -21.76 -0.80
C GLU A 339 -6.23 -23.27 -0.90
N ILE A 340 -7.31 -24.05 -0.77
CA ILE A 340 -7.28 -25.49 -1.07
C ILE A 340 -7.48 -25.70 -2.57
N GLN A 341 -6.50 -26.32 -3.21
CA GLN A 341 -6.52 -26.70 -4.62
C GLN A 341 -7.10 -28.10 -4.86
N ASP A 342 -7.35 -28.36 -6.14
CA ASP A 342 -7.74 -29.65 -6.65
C ASP A 342 -6.69 -30.74 -6.40
N ASN A 343 -7.10 -31.97 -6.60
CA ASN A 343 -6.28 -33.18 -6.51
C ASN A 343 -5.08 -33.20 -7.47
N ASN A 344 -5.06 -32.32 -8.46
CA ASN A 344 -4.01 -32.13 -9.46
C ASN A 344 -3.27 -30.77 -9.29
N GLY A 345 -3.52 -30.05 -8.20
CA GLY A 345 -2.99 -28.69 -8.00
C GLY A 345 -3.46 -27.75 -9.11
N ALA A 346 -2.55 -26.88 -9.57
CA ALA A 346 -2.85 -25.86 -10.58
C ALA A 346 -2.93 -26.36 -12.04
N THR A 347 -2.81 -27.68 -12.26
CA THR A 347 -2.82 -28.21 -13.63
C THR A 347 -4.23 -28.14 -14.20
N ASP A 348 -4.48 -27.39 -15.27
CA ASP A 348 -5.82 -27.30 -15.85
C ASP A 348 -6.24 -28.61 -16.55
N THR A 349 -7.04 -29.43 -15.87
CA THR A 349 -7.52 -30.72 -16.41
C THR A 349 -9.03 -30.92 -16.27
N GLY A 350 -9.76 -29.91 -15.78
CA GLY A 350 -11.19 -30.02 -15.46
C GLY A 350 -11.51 -30.73 -14.14
N VAL A 351 -10.50 -31.22 -13.42
CA VAL A 351 -10.69 -31.82 -12.08
C VAL A 351 -11.01 -30.71 -11.10
N VAL A 352 -12.15 -30.86 -10.39
CA VAL A 352 -12.63 -29.91 -9.39
C VAL A 352 -12.66 -30.49 -7.96
N ASP A 353 -12.19 -31.73 -7.75
CA ASP A 353 -12.22 -32.40 -6.44
C ASP A 353 -10.92 -32.12 -5.67
N ALA A 354 -10.99 -31.95 -4.35
CA ALA A 354 -9.87 -31.70 -3.45
C ALA A 354 -9.71 -32.74 -2.31
N ASN A 355 -10.36 -33.90 -2.41
CA ASN A 355 -10.32 -34.94 -1.38
C ASN A 355 -8.91 -35.51 -1.15
N ILE A 356 -8.07 -35.64 -2.18
CA ILE A 356 -6.67 -36.08 -2.07
C ILE A 356 -5.86 -34.98 -1.38
N THR A 357 -6.05 -33.72 -1.77
CA THR A 357 -5.41 -32.57 -1.12
C THR A 357 -5.71 -32.53 0.38
N LEU A 358 -7.00 -32.58 0.75
CA LEU A 358 -7.44 -32.50 2.14
C LEU A 358 -7.00 -33.72 2.95
N SER A 359 -7.15 -34.95 2.41
CA SER A 359 -6.73 -36.16 3.12
C SER A 359 -5.22 -36.22 3.32
N THR A 360 -4.42 -35.72 2.38
CA THR A 360 -2.96 -35.62 2.53
C THR A 360 -2.57 -34.67 3.67
N LEU A 361 -3.24 -33.52 3.77
CA LEU A 361 -3.03 -32.59 4.90
C LEU A 361 -3.47 -33.21 6.24
N VAL A 362 -4.64 -33.84 6.29
CA VAL A 362 -5.15 -34.53 7.49
C VAL A 362 -4.17 -35.61 7.95
N GLU A 363 -3.64 -36.40 7.02
CA GLU A 363 -2.67 -37.45 7.33
C GLU A 363 -1.36 -36.86 7.89
N ALA A 364 -0.85 -35.79 7.29
CA ALA A 364 0.35 -35.11 7.80
C ALA A 364 0.15 -34.54 9.21
N ILE A 365 -1.03 -34.02 9.52
CA ILE A 365 -1.40 -33.57 10.87
C ILE A 365 -1.50 -34.76 11.83
N ARG A 366 -2.16 -35.85 11.40
CA ARG A 366 -2.35 -37.06 12.20
C ARG A 366 -1.02 -37.69 12.60
N VAL A 367 -0.08 -37.80 11.67
CA VAL A 367 1.28 -38.31 11.95
C VAL A 367 1.99 -37.48 13.04
N ARG A 368 1.74 -36.17 13.11
CA ARG A 368 2.39 -35.26 14.07
C ARG A 368 1.67 -35.16 15.41
N SER A 369 0.35 -35.32 15.44
CA SER A 369 -0.48 -35.02 16.62
C SER A 369 -1.32 -36.19 17.15
N ASN A 370 -1.43 -37.28 16.39
CA ASN A 370 -2.42 -38.35 16.55
C ASN A 370 -3.89 -37.92 16.40
N LEU A 371 -4.17 -36.66 16.07
CA LEU A 371 -5.52 -36.18 15.78
C LEU A 371 -5.87 -36.43 14.31
N THR A 372 -6.99 -37.10 14.06
CA THR A 372 -7.57 -37.24 12.72
C THR A 372 -8.73 -36.26 12.57
N TYR A 373 -8.50 -35.20 11.81
CA TYR A 373 -9.57 -34.27 11.42
C TYR A 373 -10.51 -34.93 10.39
N ALA A 374 -11.78 -34.56 10.43
CA ALA A 374 -12.70 -34.70 9.30
C ALA A 374 -12.69 -33.39 8.48
N SER A 375 -13.10 -33.44 7.21
CA SER A 375 -13.10 -32.27 6.33
C SER A 375 -14.43 -32.08 5.60
N THR A 376 -14.79 -30.84 5.28
CA THR A 376 -15.92 -30.51 4.41
C THR A 376 -15.64 -29.29 3.53
N ALA A 377 -16.12 -29.33 2.28
CA ALA A 377 -15.97 -28.28 1.28
C ALA A 377 -17.03 -28.44 0.19
N ILE A 378 -17.21 -27.41 -0.66
CA ILE A 378 -18.02 -27.49 -1.88
C ILE A 378 -17.09 -27.30 -3.09
N ASN A 379 -17.06 -28.29 -3.98
CA ASN A 379 -16.29 -28.22 -5.23
C ASN A 379 -16.74 -27.00 -6.06
N PRO A 380 -15.81 -26.23 -6.63
CA PRO A 380 -16.15 -25.16 -7.57
C PRO A 380 -16.74 -25.66 -8.89
N VAL A 381 -17.23 -24.71 -9.69
CA VAL A 381 -17.39 -24.93 -11.14
C VAL A 381 -16.03 -24.68 -11.79
N ASN A 382 -15.64 -25.53 -12.74
CA ASN A 382 -14.33 -25.43 -13.40
C ASN A 382 -14.06 -24.01 -13.92
N ASP A 383 -12.93 -23.43 -13.54
CA ASP A 383 -12.45 -22.09 -13.94
C ASP A 383 -13.36 -20.91 -13.56
N GLN A 384 -14.31 -21.10 -12.63
CA GLN A 384 -15.26 -20.04 -12.23
C GLN A 384 -15.00 -19.45 -10.84
N ASP A 385 -14.04 -20.00 -10.09
CA ASP A 385 -13.61 -19.46 -8.80
C ASP A 385 -12.18 -18.89 -8.98
N GLY A 386 -11.88 -17.78 -8.31
CA GLY A 386 -10.58 -17.10 -8.45
C GLY A 386 -9.44 -17.77 -7.70
N GLY A 387 -8.21 -17.42 -8.06
CA GLY A 387 -7.00 -17.97 -7.45
C GLY A 387 -5.87 -18.11 -8.47
N GLU A 388 -5.07 -19.17 -8.31
CA GLU A 388 -4.04 -19.56 -9.26
C GLU A 388 -4.69 -20.05 -10.58
N PRO A 389 -4.25 -19.58 -11.75
CA PRO A 389 -4.77 -20.04 -13.04
C PRO A 389 -4.65 -21.58 -13.20
N GLY A 390 -5.71 -22.21 -13.71
CA GLY A 390 -5.80 -23.66 -13.93
C GLY A 390 -6.20 -24.48 -12.69
N GLY A 391 -6.17 -23.88 -11.50
CA GLY A 391 -6.66 -24.48 -10.26
C GLY A 391 -8.05 -23.97 -9.87
N ASN A 392 -8.91 -24.84 -9.37
CA ASN A 392 -10.23 -24.51 -8.86
C ASN A 392 -10.17 -24.23 -7.36
N ILE A 393 -9.56 -23.13 -6.96
CA ILE A 393 -9.27 -22.89 -5.54
C ILE A 393 -10.56 -22.72 -4.71
N ARG A 394 -10.59 -23.28 -3.50
CA ARG A 394 -11.74 -23.16 -2.58
C ARG A 394 -11.34 -22.89 -1.14
N VAL A 395 -12.36 -22.61 -0.34
CA VAL A 395 -12.29 -22.66 1.13
C VAL A 395 -12.82 -24.00 1.62
N ALA A 396 -12.27 -24.48 2.74
CA ALA A 396 -12.65 -25.75 3.34
C ALA A 396 -12.61 -25.66 4.88
N TYR A 397 -13.30 -26.59 5.54
CA TYR A 397 -13.19 -26.79 6.97
C TYR A 397 -12.48 -28.10 7.28
N LEU A 398 -11.59 -28.09 8.27
CA LEU A 398 -11.20 -29.29 9.02
C LEU A 398 -11.80 -29.20 10.42
N TYR A 399 -12.37 -30.26 10.95
CA TYR A 399 -12.97 -30.27 12.28
C TYR A 399 -12.66 -31.56 13.03
N ASN A 400 -12.48 -31.46 14.34
CA ASN A 400 -12.22 -32.60 15.22
C ASN A 400 -13.55 -33.32 15.47
N PRO A 401 -13.77 -34.51 14.86
CA PRO A 401 -15.05 -35.21 14.98
C PRO A 401 -15.30 -35.79 16.39
N ALA A 402 -14.29 -35.77 17.27
CA ALA A 402 -14.45 -36.12 18.67
C ALA A 402 -15.01 -34.97 19.53
N VAL A 403 -15.16 -33.76 18.98
CA VAL A 403 -15.60 -32.56 19.72
C VAL A 403 -16.83 -31.92 19.09
N LEU A 404 -16.87 -31.81 17.77
CA LEU A 404 -17.99 -31.20 17.05
C LEU A 404 -18.33 -31.94 15.76
N GLN A 405 -19.56 -31.71 15.29
CA GLN A 405 -20.09 -32.23 14.04
C GLN A 405 -20.84 -31.14 13.27
N LEU A 406 -21.02 -31.35 11.97
CA LEU A 406 -21.95 -30.54 11.19
C LEU A 406 -23.39 -30.77 11.69
N ARG A 407 -24.10 -29.69 11.93
CA ARG A 407 -25.51 -29.73 12.34
C ARG A 407 -26.42 -30.03 11.14
N ASN A 408 -27.22 -31.08 11.19
CA ASN A 408 -28.16 -31.45 10.11
C ASN A 408 -27.53 -31.40 8.69
N PRO A 409 -26.48 -32.20 8.39
CA PRO A 409 -25.71 -32.03 7.17
C PRO A 409 -26.56 -32.22 5.90
N ASN A 410 -26.55 -31.21 5.04
CA ASN A 410 -27.25 -31.19 3.76
C ASN A 410 -26.50 -30.26 2.77
N PRO A 411 -25.34 -30.69 2.27
CA PRO A 411 -24.46 -29.81 1.49
C PRO A 411 -25.15 -29.27 0.24
N GLY A 412 -24.94 -27.99 -0.05
CA GLY A 412 -25.35 -27.35 -1.30
C GLY A 412 -24.38 -27.64 -2.44
N SER A 413 -24.75 -27.28 -3.67
CA SER A 413 -23.86 -27.31 -4.83
C SER A 413 -23.05 -26.02 -5.01
N SER A 414 -22.19 -25.99 -6.03
CA SER A 414 -21.35 -24.85 -6.39
C SER A 414 -22.13 -23.57 -6.75
N THR A 415 -23.40 -23.72 -7.16
CA THR A 415 -24.29 -22.66 -7.63
C THR A 415 -25.53 -22.46 -6.74
N ASP A 416 -25.71 -23.30 -5.72
CA ASP A 416 -26.79 -23.14 -4.75
C ASP A 416 -26.52 -21.98 -3.80
N ALA A 417 -27.40 -20.97 -3.83
CA ALA A 417 -27.37 -19.91 -2.84
C ALA A 417 -27.89 -20.40 -1.48
N ASN A 418 -27.06 -20.26 -0.45
CA ASN A 418 -27.44 -20.51 0.93
C ASN A 418 -28.35 -19.39 1.46
N ALA A 419 -29.11 -19.69 2.51
CA ALA A 419 -29.98 -18.74 3.18
C ALA A 419 -30.11 -19.10 4.67
N VAL A 420 -30.37 -18.09 5.50
CA VAL A 420 -30.76 -18.30 6.90
C VAL A 420 -32.25 -18.57 6.95
N LEU A 421 -32.64 -19.70 7.54
CA LEU A 421 -34.01 -20.13 7.75
C LEU A 421 -34.50 -19.74 9.16
N PRO A 422 -35.84 -19.72 9.40
CA PRO A 422 -36.39 -19.59 10.74
C PRO A 422 -35.83 -20.66 11.69
N GLY A 423 -35.54 -20.29 12.93
CA GLY A 423 -35.02 -21.22 13.94
C GLY A 423 -33.49 -21.30 14.00
N PRO A 424 -32.82 -20.15 13.82
CA PRO A 424 -31.53 -20.01 13.11
C PRO A 424 -30.97 -21.32 12.52
N GLU A 425 -31.34 -21.65 11.29
CA GLU A 425 -30.80 -22.81 10.55
C GLU A 425 -30.27 -22.37 9.19
N LEU A 426 -29.31 -23.11 8.61
CA LEU A 426 -28.89 -22.87 7.22
C LEU A 426 -29.74 -23.71 6.25
N LYS A 427 -30.07 -23.15 5.10
CA LYS A 427 -30.74 -23.88 4.01
C LYS A 427 -29.90 -25.06 3.53
N TYR A 428 -28.60 -24.85 3.39
CA TYR A 428 -27.61 -25.88 3.07
C TYR A 428 -26.46 -25.84 4.06
N ASN A 429 -26.03 -27.00 4.54
CA ASN A 429 -24.93 -27.11 5.49
C ASN A 429 -23.89 -28.18 5.11
N PRO A 430 -22.68 -27.78 4.68
CA PRO A 430 -22.29 -26.39 4.38
C PRO A 430 -22.97 -25.85 3.11
N GLY A 431 -22.94 -24.53 2.91
CA GLY A 431 -23.54 -23.89 1.73
C GLY A 431 -22.86 -22.57 1.36
N ARG A 432 -22.79 -22.26 0.05
CA ARG A 432 -22.13 -21.05 -0.46
C ARG A 432 -23.00 -19.80 -0.29
N ILE A 433 -22.38 -18.68 0.09
CA ILE A 433 -23.08 -17.38 0.24
C ILE A 433 -23.18 -16.71 -1.12
N ASP A 434 -24.41 -16.65 -1.66
CA ASP A 434 -24.74 -15.98 -2.92
C ASP A 434 -23.73 -16.24 -4.06
N PRO A 435 -23.48 -17.50 -4.47
CA PRO A 435 -22.34 -17.88 -5.31
C PRO A 435 -22.40 -17.34 -6.74
N LEU A 436 -23.52 -16.75 -7.17
CA LEU A 436 -23.70 -16.15 -8.49
C LEU A 436 -23.58 -14.62 -8.48
N ASN A 437 -23.31 -14.01 -7.32
CA ASN A 437 -23.11 -12.56 -7.24
C ASN A 437 -21.89 -12.12 -8.05
N ALA A 438 -22.03 -11.04 -8.82
CA ALA A 438 -20.94 -10.48 -9.61
C ALA A 438 -19.74 -10.01 -8.75
N ALA A 439 -19.98 -9.69 -7.47
CA ALA A 439 -18.93 -9.37 -6.50
C ALA A 439 -17.92 -10.53 -6.30
N TRP A 440 -18.31 -11.76 -6.61
CA TRP A 440 -17.46 -12.94 -6.47
C TRP A 440 -16.72 -13.34 -7.75
N ASN A 441 -16.85 -12.56 -8.83
CA ASN A 441 -16.17 -12.87 -10.08
C ASN A 441 -14.65 -12.97 -9.86
N ALA A 442 -14.05 -14.07 -10.32
CA ALA A 442 -12.64 -14.39 -10.06
C ALA A 442 -12.25 -14.31 -8.57
N SER A 443 -13.13 -14.77 -7.66
CA SER A 443 -12.84 -14.94 -6.23
C SER A 443 -13.23 -16.33 -5.74
N ARG A 444 -12.71 -16.75 -4.57
CA ARG A 444 -13.21 -17.96 -3.89
C ARG A 444 -14.56 -17.64 -3.28
N LYS A 445 -15.60 -18.38 -3.67
CA LYS A 445 -16.97 -18.16 -3.16
C LYS A 445 -17.03 -18.48 -1.65
N PRO A 446 -17.58 -17.59 -0.80
CA PRO A 446 -17.64 -17.81 0.64
C PRO A 446 -18.50 -19.04 1.01
N LEU A 447 -18.11 -19.76 2.06
CA LEU A 447 -18.76 -20.99 2.53
C LEU A 447 -19.20 -20.83 3.97
N ALA A 448 -20.51 -20.94 4.22
CA ALA A 448 -21.06 -20.96 5.56
C ALA A 448 -21.28 -22.40 6.04
N ALA A 449 -21.10 -22.64 7.34
CA ALA A 449 -21.42 -23.91 7.97
C ALA A 449 -22.05 -23.72 9.35
N ALA A 450 -22.96 -24.63 9.70
CA ALA A 450 -23.56 -24.75 11.01
C ALA A 450 -22.98 -25.97 11.72
N TRP A 451 -22.62 -25.79 12.98
CA TRP A 451 -21.92 -26.78 13.79
C TRP A 451 -22.66 -27.01 15.09
N GLU A 452 -22.45 -28.18 15.69
CA GLU A 452 -22.90 -28.47 17.04
C GLU A 452 -21.90 -29.35 17.80
N THR A 453 -21.91 -29.23 19.13
CA THR A 453 -21.24 -30.20 20.00
C THR A 453 -21.88 -31.58 19.86
N LEU A 454 -21.12 -32.65 20.13
CA LEU A 454 -21.61 -34.04 19.94
C LEU A 454 -22.84 -34.40 20.79
N ASP A 455 -23.14 -33.65 21.85
CA ASP A 455 -24.37 -33.81 22.64
C ASP A 455 -25.59 -33.07 22.06
N GLY A 456 -25.40 -32.35 20.94
CA GLY A 456 -26.42 -31.57 20.24
C GLY A 456 -26.89 -30.31 20.96
N LYS A 457 -26.26 -29.91 22.07
CA LYS A 457 -26.77 -28.83 22.93
C LYS A 457 -26.30 -27.44 22.55
N ASN A 458 -25.10 -27.32 21.97
CA ASN A 458 -24.50 -26.03 21.65
C ASN A 458 -24.26 -25.94 20.15
N GLY A 459 -25.00 -25.05 19.49
CA GLY A 459 -24.85 -24.79 18.06
C GLY A 459 -24.19 -23.45 17.77
N PHE A 460 -23.44 -23.36 16.68
CA PHE A 460 -22.84 -22.11 16.20
C PHE A 460 -22.68 -22.13 14.67
N PHE A 461 -22.41 -20.95 14.09
CA PHE A 461 -22.24 -20.76 12.65
C PHE A 461 -20.84 -20.17 12.38
N THR A 462 -20.27 -20.53 11.23
CA THR A 462 -19.02 -19.97 10.72
C THR A 462 -19.18 -19.50 9.29
#